data_AF-A0A961YBW6-F1
#
_entry.id   AF-A0A961YBW6-F1
#
_cell.length_a   1.000
_cell.length_b   1.000
_cell.length_c   1.000
_cell.angle_alpha   90.00
_cell.angle_beta   90.00
_cell.angle_gamma   90.00
#
_symmetry.space_group_name_H-M   'P 1'
#
loop_
_entity.id
_entity.type
_entity.pdbx_description
1 polymer ?
#
loop_
_entity_poly.entity_id
_entity_poly.type
_entity_poly.pdbx_seq_one_letter_code
_entity_poly.pdbx_strand_id
1 'polypeptide(L)'
;MTDESGTDEGDMREAEPVDEVADATGDAPKAEVVAPMPRESVAQQHNRLRDAMRRARLNEAERRDVIESLREGEVARLEMLQDALADVFESVPEESDLFDGAILPGNPPRLWVDVLAYVSMARDRRTYQFVQEARYGRRTIYETTNFEDMSKRVTDYVASRVLERERALVSDELALIERREAMDEPHEDIALDASGAIAGEKPEAEDEPVNIAAANDTVVETGNDSGNAVGLRIFVAFLLGMAVGAVALFVYGANYTPS
;
A
#
# COMPACT_ATOMS: atom_id res chain seq x y z
N MET A 1 34.83 -28.63 -41.03
CA MET A 1 35.66 -29.74 -41.55
C MET A 1 36.64 -29.16 -42.55
N THR A 2 37.83 -28.81 -42.07
CA THR A 2 39.06 -28.67 -42.87
C THR A 2 40.19 -28.98 -41.90
N ASP A 3 40.69 -30.20 -42.02
CA ASP A 3 41.94 -30.70 -41.44
C ASP A 3 43.12 -29.88 -41.98
N GLU A 4 44.13 -29.64 -41.15
CA GLU A 4 45.54 -29.73 -41.57
C GLU A 4 46.40 -30.19 -40.39
N SER A 5 46.78 -31.47 -40.46
CA SER A 5 47.84 -32.11 -39.71
C SER A 5 49.19 -31.80 -40.35
N GLY A 6 50.19 -31.40 -39.57
CA GLY A 6 51.59 -31.30 -39.98
C GLY A 6 52.49 -31.97 -38.95
N THR A 7 53.02 -33.13 -39.33
CA THR A 7 53.98 -33.97 -38.60
C THR A 7 55.37 -33.68 -39.16
N ASP A 8 56.40 -33.56 -38.32
CA ASP A 8 57.81 -33.76 -38.71
C ASP A 8 58.62 -34.09 -37.43
N GLU A 9 58.97 -35.36 -37.22
CA GLU A 9 60.34 -35.91 -37.33
C GLU A 9 61.36 -35.10 -36.50
N GLY A 10 61.96 -35.61 -35.42
CA GLY A 10 62.65 -36.89 -35.33
C GLY A 10 64.16 -36.63 -35.35
N ASP A 11 64.81 -36.55 -34.19
CA ASP A 11 66.24 -36.87 -34.10
C ASP A 11 66.55 -37.53 -32.76
N MET A 12 66.82 -38.84 -32.83
CA MET A 12 67.38 -39.68 -31.78
C MET A 12 68.87 -39.84 -32.07
N ARG A 13 69.72 -39.35 -31.16
CA ARG A 13 71.10 -39.79 -30.91
C ARG A 13 71.41 -39.41 -29.46
N GLU A 14 72.08 -40.15 -28.59
CA GLU A 14 72.68 -41.48 -28.54
C GLU A 14 72.91 -41.69 -27.03
N ALA A 15 72.72 -42.90 -26.53
CA ALA A 15 73.16 -43.28 -25.19
C ALA A 15 74.62 -43.76 -25.27
N GLU A 16 75.43 -43.45 -24.24
CA GLU A 16 76.11 -44.46 -23.41
C GLU A 16 76.93 -43.78 -22.27
N PRO A 17 77.17 -44.50 -21.15
CA PRO A 17 77.52 -43.94 -19.84
C PRO A 17 78.98 -44.19 -19.42
N VAL A 18 79.48 -43.45 -18.43
CA VAL A 18 80.70 -43.82 -17.69
C VAL A 18 80.56 -43.44 -16.21
N ASP A 19 80.62 -44.45 -15.34
CA ASP A 19 80.72 -44.35 -13.88
C ASP A 19 82.10 -43.79 -13.46
N GLU A 20 82.15 -42.87 -12.49
CA GLU A 20 83.25 -42.84 -11.51
C GLU A 20 82.84 -42.19 -10.18
N VAL A 21 83.44 -42.71 -9.11
CA VAL A 21 83.00 -42.74 -7.72
C VAL A 21 83.61 -41.61 -6.88
N ALA A 22 82.77 -41.04 -6.01
CA ALA A 22 83.05 -40.38 -4.71
C ALA A 22 84.01 -39.17 -4.64
N ASP A 23 83.45 -38.04 -4.17
CA ASP A 23 84.02 -37.39 -2.97
C ASP A 23 82.91 -36.68 -2.18
N ALA A 24 82.83 -37.02 -0.89
CA ALA A 24 81.94 -36.42 0.07
C ALA A 24 82.65 -35.23 0.70
N THR A 25 82.33 -34.02 0.26
CA THR A 25 82.63 -32.79 1.02
C THR A 25 81.38 -31.95 1.07
N GLY A 26 80.85 -31.80 2.29
CA GLY A 26 79.60 -31.11 2.56
C GLY A 26 79.63 -29.64 2.15
N ASP A 27 78.51 -29.19 1.60
CA ASP A 27 78.11 -27.80 1.66
C ASP A 27 76.63 -27.80 2.07
N ALA A 28 76.36 -27.36 3.30
CA ALA A 28 75.00 -27.16 3.77
C ALA A 28 74.34 -26.09 2.87
N PRO A 29 73.06 -26.22 2.48
CA PRO A 29 72.40 -25.18 1.72
C PRO A 29 72.38 -23.90 2.57
N LYS A 30 73.13 -22.88 2.13
CA LYS A 30 73.05 -21.52 2.67
C LYS A 30 71.58 -21.13 2.70
N ALA A 31 71.06 -20.86 3.89
CA ALA A 31 69.78 -20.22 4.08
C ALA A 31 69.76 -18.92 3.25
N GLU A 32 69.01 -18.94 2.16
CA GLU A 32 68.66 -17.77 1.40
C GLU A 32 67.90 -16.85 2.34
N VAL A 33 68.59 -15.81 2.79
CA VAL A 33 68.01 -14.72 3.57
C VAL A 33 66.98 -14.07 2.66
N VAL A 34 65.72 -14.48 2.81
CA VAL A 34 64.57 -13.79 2.24
C VAL A 34 64.66 -12.35 2.73
N ALA A 35 65.04 -11.44 1.83
CA ALA A 35 65.09 -10.02 2.10
C ALA A 35 63.74 -9.58 2.69
N PRO A 36 63.72 -8.74 3.75
CA PRO A 36 62.46 -8.24 4.27
C PRO A 36 61.76 -7.46 3.15
N MET A 37 60.50 -7.81 2.87
CA MET A 37 59.67 -7.13 1.86
C MET A 37 59.84 -5.61 1.98
N PRO A 38 60.06 -4.89 0.85
CA PRO A 38 60.37 -3.48 0.88
C PRO A 38 59.28 -2.72 1.62
N ARG A 39 59.68 -1.81 2.53
CA ARG A 39 58.78 -0.98 3.36
C ARG A 39 58.04 0.11 2.56
N GLU A 40 57.65 -0.17 1.32
CA GLU A 40 56.59 0.54 0.60
C GLU A 40 55.19 0.33 1.24
N SER A 41 55.14 -0.13 2.50
CA SER A 41 54.42 -1.36 2.86
C SER A 41 53.13 -1.18 3.65
N VAL A 42 52.83 -0.03 4.23
CA VAL A 42 51.56 0.18 4.95
C VAL A 42 51.11 1.62 4.77
N ALA A 43 52.04 2.58 4.80
CA ALA A 43 51.77 3.99 4.57
C ALA A 43 51.19 4.26 3.16
N GLN A 44 51.71 3.62 2.10
CA GLN A 44 51.12 3.76 0.76
C GLN A 44 49.74 3.10 0.66
N GLN A 45 49.51 1.95 1.32
CA GLN A 45 48.20 1.31 1.34
C GLN A 45 47.17 2.12 2.13
N HIS A 46 47.56 2.70 3.27
CA HIS A 46 46.76 3.64 4.03
C HIS A 46 46.43 4.91 3.24
N ASN A 47 47.39 5.43 2.46
CA ASN A 47 47.16 6.57 1.57
C ASN A 47 46.18 6.19 0.43
N ARG A 48 46.36 5.02 -0.22
CA ARG A 48 45.45 4.50 -1.25
C ARG A 48 44.03 4.28 -0.72
N LEU A 49 43.88 3.72 0.48
CA LEU A 49 42.59 3.56 1.13
C LEU A 49 41.97 4.90 1.49
N ARG A 50 42.76 5.84 2.04
CA ARG A 50 42.29 7.21 2.33
C ARG A 50 41.80 7.91 1.06
N ASP A 51 42.52 7.79 -0.04
CA ASP A 51 42.14 8.37 -1.33
C ASP A 51 40.93 7.65 -1.93
N ALA A 52 40.83 6.33 -1.79
CA ALA A 52 39.65 5.56 -2.17
C ALA A 52 38.42 5.94 -1.33
N MET A 53 38.56 6.11 -0.02
CA MET A 53 37.50 6.58 0.87
C MET A 53 37.09 8.02 0.56
N ARG A 54 38.05 8.90 0.27
CA ARG A 54 37.77 10.27 -0.17
C ARG A 54 36.96 10.26 -1.47
N ARG A 55 37.40 9.50 -2.48
CA ARG A 55 36.66 9.35 -3.75
C ARG A 55 35.28 8.74 -3.53
N ALA A 56 35.15 7.71 -2.70
CA ALA A 56 33.87 7.09 -2.39
C ALA A 56 32.89 8.07 -1.71
N ARG A 57 33.38 8.91 -0.79
CA ARG A 57 32.57 9.97 -0.15
C ARG A 57 32.14 11.06 -1.13
N LEU A 58 33.03 11.47 -2.04
CA LEU A 58 32.70 12.44 -3.10
C LEU A 58 31.65 11.87 -4.04
N ASN A 59 31.83 10.65 -4.54
CA ASN A 59 30.85 10.00 -5.41
C ASN A 59 29.48 9.82 -4.73
N GLU A 60 29.48 9.53 -3.42
CA GLU A 60 28.24 9.43 -2.63
C GLU A 60 27.57 10.79 -2.47
N ALA A 61 28.34 11.85 -2.22
CA ALA A 61 27.83 13.22 -2.17
C ALA A 61 27.24 13.64 -3.53
N GLU A 62 27.98 13.45 -4.63
CA GLU A 62 27.50 13.76 -5.99
C GLU A 62 26.20 13.02 -6.34
N ARG A 63 26.07 11.74 -5.97
CA ARG A 63 24.83 10.99 -6.18
C ARG A 63 23.67 11.56 -5.38
N ARG A 64 23.90 11.98 -4.13
CA ARG A 64 22.87 12.60 -3.30
C ARG A 64 22.45 13.95 -3.86
N ASP A 65 23.39 14.78 -4.29
CA ASP A 65 23.11 16.09 -4.88
C ASP A 65 22.25 15.94 -6.15
N VAL A 66 22.56 14.95 -7.00
CA VAL A 66 21.73 14.64 -8.18
C VAL A 66 20.33 14.20 -7.78
N ILE A 67 20.18 13.33 -6.77
CA ILE A 67 18.86 12.90 -6.28
C ILE A 67 18.07 14.08 -5.71
N GLU A 68 18.72 14.97 -4.96
CA GLU A 68 18.08 16.13 -4.35
C GLU A 68 17.60 17.10 -5.43
N SER A 69 18.44 17.44 -6.41
CA SER A 69 18.02 18.32 -7.52
C SER A 69 16.82 17.78 -8.29
N LEU A 70 16.72 16.45 -8.42
CA LEU A 70 15.60 15.81 -9.09
C LEU A 70 14.33 15.85 -8.23
N ARG A 71 14.49 15.74 -6.90
CA ARG A 71 13.40 15.87 -5.93
C ARG A 71 12.88 17.32 -5.87
N GLU A 72 13.78 18.30 -5.84
CA GLU A 72 13.44 19.73 -5.90
C GLU A 72 12.64 20.03 -7.17
N GLY A 73 13.04 19.45 -8.31
CA GLY A 73 12.29 19.56 -9.57
C GLY A 73 10.89 18.92 -9.51
N GLU A 74 10.72 17.79 -8.82
CA GLU A 74 9.40 17.18 -8.61
C GLU A 74 8.52 18.06 -7.71
N VAL A 75 9.06 18.59 -6.61
CA VAL A 75 8.33 19.48 -5.69
C VAL A 75 7.91 20.76 -6.39
N ALA A 76 8.83 21.45 -7.07
CA ALA A 76 8.52 22.68 -7.80
C ALA A 76 7.40 22.48 -8.83
N ARG A 77 7.38 21.32 -9.48
CA ARG A 77 6.34 20.98 -10.46
C ARG A 77 4.97 20.74 -9.80
N LEU A 78 4.95 20.16 -8.60
CA LEU A 78 3.73 20.01 -7.80
C LEU A 78 3.27 21.34 -7.21
N GLU A 79 4.18 22.23 -6.81
CA GLU A 79 3.87 23.60 -6.35
C GLU A 79 3.19 24.41 -7.46
N MET A 80 3.70 24.34 -8.69
CA MET A 80 3.03 24.97 -9.83
C MET A 80 1.60 24.43 -10.04
N LEU A 81 1.37 23.14 -9.80
CA LEU A 81 0.04 22.53 -9.90
C LEU A 81 -0.86 22.96 -8.75
N GLN A 82 -0.32 23.04 -7.53
CA GLN A 82 -1.01 23.56 -6.36
C GLN A 82 -1.48 25.00 -6.59
N ASP A 83 -0.59 25.87 -7.08
CA ASP A 83 -0.89 27.27 -7.38
C ASP A 83 -2.04 27.40 -8.40
N ALA A 84 -2.02 26.58 -9.47
CA ALA A 84 -3.09 26.58 -10.46
C ALA A 84 -4.44 26.06 -9.93
N LEU A 85 -4.41 25.28 -8.84
CA LEU A 85 -5.60 24.76 -8.17
C LEU A 85 -6.07 25.64 -7.01
N ALA A 86 -5.32 26.70 -6.64
CA ALA A 86 -5.65 27.55 -5.50
C ALA A 86 -7.08 28.12 -5.59
N ASP A 87 -7.43 28.71 -6.75
CA ASP A 87 -8.77 29.25 -7.00
C ASP A 87 -9.86 28.18 -6.90
N VAL A 88 -9.56 26.94 -7.30
CA VAL A 88 -10.49 25.81 -7.23
C VAL A 88 -10.76 25.46 -5.77
N PHE A 89 -9.73 25.36 -4.94
CA PHE A 89 -9.88 25.08 -3.52
C PHE A 89 -10.57 26.23 -2.76
N GLU A 90 -10.31 27.49 -3.13
CA GLU A 90 -11.00 28.65 -2.56
C GLU A 90 -12.49 28.70 -2.92
N SER A 91 -12.88 28.14 -4.06
CA SER A 91 -14.29 28.07 -4.48
C SER A 91 -15.11 27.00 -3.75
N VAL A 92 -14.48 26.12 -2.97
CA VAL A 92 -15.18 25.05 -2.23
C VAL A 92 -15.83 25.66 -0.96
N PRO A 93 -17.11 25.34 -0.65
CA PRO A 93 -17.77 25.82 0.56
C PRO A 93 -17.01 25.45 1.84
N GLU A 94 -16.92 26.37 2.81
CA GLU A 94 -16.16 26.17 4.06
C GLU A 94 -16.67 24.99 4.90
N GLU A 95 -17.94 24.57 4.74
CA GLU A 95 -18.48 23.42 5.46
C GLU A 95 -17.92 22.08 4.93
N SER A 96 -17.13 22.12 3.85
CA SER A 96 -16.53 20.97 3.16
C SER A 96 -15.03 20.86 3.50
N ASP A 97 -14.71 20.44 4.73
CA ASP A 97 -13.32 20.18 5.21
C ASP A 97 -12.70 18.89 4.61
N LEU A 98 -13.13 18.51 3.41
CA LEU A 98 -12.73 17.25 2.77
C LEU A 98 -11.45 17.42 1.94
N PHE A 99 -11.20 18.62 1.43
CA PHE A 99 -10.12 18.88 0.48
C PHE A 99 -8.92 19.48 1.19
N ASP A 100 -7.76 18.95 0.86
CA ASP A 100 -6.48 19.43 1.33
C ASP A 100 -5.67 19.80 0.10
N GLY A 101 -5.16 21.03 0.03
CA GLY A 101 -4.30 21.48 -1.05
C GLY A 101 -2.82 21.32 -0.72
N ALA A 102 -2.44 20.62 0.35
CA ALA A 102 -1.08 20.59 0.85
C ALA A 102 -0.14 19.63 0.10
N ILE A 103 1.10 20.08 -0.10
CA ILE A 103 2.20 19.24 -0.55
C ILE A 103 2.91 18.65 0.65
N LEU A 104 2.91 17.32 0.76
CA LEU A 104 3.64 16.61 1.79
C LEU A 104 5.00 16.12 1.24
N PRO A 105 6.11 16.42 1.96
CA PRO A 105 7.43 15.95 1.57
C PRO A 105 7.55 14.44 1.82
N GLY A 106 7.30 13.65 0.77
CA GLY A 106 7.44 12.19 0.76
C GLY A 106 8.49 11.70 -0.23
N ASN A 107 8.58 10.38 -0.41
CA ASN A 107 9.29 9.76 -1.52
C ASN A 107 8.36 8.76 -2.23
N PRO A 108 7.72 9.14 -3.36
CA PRO A 108 7.76 10.46 -4.00
C PRO A 108 7.00 11.54 -3.20
N PRO A 109 7.25 12.85 -3.43
CA PRO A 109 6.44 13.94 -2.90
C PRO A 109 4.99 13.83 -3.44
N ARG A 110 4.03 14.29 -2.64
CA ARG A 110 2.61 14.16 -2.94
C ARG A 110 1.88 15.47 -2.66
N LEU A 111 1.15 15.95 -3.66
CA LEU A 111 0.13 16.98 -3.50
C LEU A 111 -1.16 16.25 -3.14
N TRP A 112 -1.61 16.37 -1.90
CA TRP A 112 -2.91 15.84 -1.52
C TRP A 112 -4.00 16.71 -2.13
N VAL A 113 -5.16 16.11 -2.39
CA VAL A 113 -6.36 16.77 -2.91
C VAL A 113 -7.51 16.57 -1.93
N ASP A 114 -7.64 15.35 -1.40
CA ASP A 114 -8.52 15.03 -0.27
C ASP A 114 -7.85 13.95 0.59
N VAL A 115 -8.56 13.41 1.58
CA VAL A 115 -8.03 12.38 2.51
C VAL A 115 -7.52 11.10 1.80
N LEU A 116 -8.03 10.78 0.61
CA LEU A 116 -7.73 9.55 -0.11
C LEU A 116 -7.07 9.77 -1.47
N ALA A 117 -7.10 10.97 -2.03
CA ALA A 117 -6.62 11.28 -3.36
C ALA A 117 -5.44 12.25 -3.33
N TYR A 118 -4.42 11.95 -4.13
CA TYR A 118 -3.23 12.77 -4.28
C TYR A 118 -2.65 12.71 -5.69
N VAL A 119 -1.94 13.76 -6.07
CA VAL A 119 -1.11 13.82 -7.27
C VAL A 119 0.35 13.59 -6.88
N SER A 120 1.04 12.75 -7.64
CA SER A 120 2.49 12.54 -7.49
C SER A 120 3.17 12.46 -8.84
N MET A 121 4.48 12.67 -8.87
CA MET A 121 5.27 12.46 -10.08
C MET A 121 5.55 10.97 -10.28
N ALA A 122 5.36 10.47 -11.50
CA ALA A 122 5.76 9.12 -11.87
C ALA A 122 7.28 8.96 -11.80
N ARG A 123 7.76 7.71 -11.94
CA ARG A 123 9.20 7.39 -11.92
C ARG A 123 10.02 8.12 -12.99
N ASP A 124 9.38 8.55 -14.07
CA ASP A 124 9.99 9.31 -15.16
C ASP A 124 10.14 10.81 -14.86
N ARG A 125 9.56 11.28 -13.74
CA ARG A 125 9.56 12.68 -13.26
C ARG A 125 8.97 13.69 -14.25
N ARG A 126 8.13 13.21 -15.16
CA ARG A 126 7.50 14.03 -16.21
C ARG A 126 6.01 13.82 -16.25
N THR A 127 5.58 12.61 -15.96
CA THR A 127 4.17 12.24 -15.93
C THR A 127 3.62 12.50 -14.54
N TYR A 128 2.56 13.29 -14.45
CA TYR A 128 1.74 13.38 -13.25
C TYR A 128 0.86 12.14 -13.15
N GLN A 129 0.78 11.55 -11.95
CA GLN A 129 -0.14 10.47 -11.63
C GLN A 129 -1.12 10.95 -10.58
N PHE A 130 -2.40 11.00 -10.93
CA PHE A 130 -3.47 11.26 -9.99
C PHE A 130 -4.02 9.95 -9.47
N VAL A 131 -3.93 9.76 -8.17
CA VAL A 131 -4.06 8.47 -7.52
C VAL A 131 -5.02 8.57 -6.36
N GLN A 132 -5.83 7.53 -6.18
CA GLN A 132 -6.73 7.38 -5.05
C GLN A 132 -6.42 6.10 -4.28
N GLU A 133 -6.34 6.23 -2.97
CA GLU A 133 -6.26 5.12 -2.04
C GLU A 133 -7.65 4.53 -1.84
N ALA A 134 -7.74 3.21 -1.94
CA ALA A 134 -8.95 2.44 -1.72
C ALA A 134 -8.65 1.26 -0.78
N ARG A 135 -9.69 0.67 -0.19
CA ARG A 135 -9.54 -0.48 0.73
C ARG A 135 -8.76 -1.65 0.13
N TYR A 136 -8.89 -1.87 -1.18
CA TYR A 136 -8.23 -2.96 -1.90
C TYR A 136 -6.94 -2.52 -2.60
N GLY A 137 -6.35 -1.41 -2.14
CA GLY A 137 -5.08 -0.90 -2.63
C GLY A 137 -5.25 0.43 -3.37
N ARG A 138 -4.28 0.71 -4.24
CA ARG A 138 -4.13 2.02 -4.85
C ARG A 138 -4.59 1.99 -6.31
N ARG A 139 -5.47 2.92 -6.68
CA ARG A 139 -5.99 3.07 -8.05
C ARG A 139 -5.51 4.38 -8.65
N THR A 140 -4.84 4.33 -9.79
CA THR A 140 -4.59 5.54 -10.58
C THR A 140 -5.87 5.96 -11.30
N ILE A 141 -6.33 7.18 -11.04
CA ILE A 141 -7.50 7.79 -11.68
C ILE A 141 -7.13 8.31 -13.07
N TYR A 142 -5.96 8.94 -13.20
CA TYR A 142 -5.52 9.61 -14.41
C TYR A 142 -4.00 9.78 -14.45
N GLU A 143 -3.41 9.73 -15.63
CA GLU A 143 -1.98 10.00 -15.84
C GLU A 143 -1.82 10.88 -17.08
N THR A 144 -0.95 11.88 -16.99
CA THR A 144 -0.62 12.73 -18.14
C THR A 144 0.71 13.45 -17.92
N THR A 145 1.39 13.79 -19.01
CA THR A 145 2.55 14.69 -18.99
C THR A 145 2.15 16.16 -19.13
N ASN A 146 0.91 16.43 -19.56
CA ASN A 146 0.38 17.77 -19.73
C ASN A 146 -0.14 18.32 -18.40
N PHE A 147 0.34 19.52 -18.07
CA PHE A 147 -0.04 20.24 -16.87
C PHE A 147 -1.53 20.63 -16.84
N GLU A 148 -2.05 21.18 -17.93
CA GLU A 148 -3.43 21.67 -18.00
C GLU A 148 -4.44 20.53 -17.87
N ASP A 149 -4.15 19.39 -18.52
CA ASP A 149 -4.99 18.20 -18.44
C ASP A 149 -5.05 17.65 -17.01
N MET A 150 -3.92 17.67 -16.30
CA MET A 150 -3.88 17.23 -14.90
C MET A 150 -4.68 18.18 -14.00
N SER A 151 -4.45 19.50 -14.13
CA SER A 151 -5.19 20.51 -13.38
C SER A 151 -6.70 20.36 -13.59
N LYS A 152 -7.14 20.29 -14.86
CA LYS A 152 -8.55 20.09 -15.21
C LYS A 152 -9.11 18.80 -14.59
N ARG A 153 -8.35 17.70 -14.64
CA ARG A 153 -8.82 16.43 -14.09
C ARG A 153 -9.01 16.50 -12.57
N VAL A 154 -8.12 17.19 -11.86
CA VAL A 154 -8.25 17.42 -10.41
C VAL A 154 -9.47 18.32 -10.14
N THR A 155 -9.69 19.38 -10.91
CA THR A 155 -10.90 20.22 -10.80
C THR A 155 -12.18 19.41 -11.00
N ASP A 156 -12.25 18.60 -12.06
CA ASP A 156 -13.41 17.74 -12.34
C ASP A 156 -13.66 16.76 -11.18
N TYR A 157 -12.59 16.28 -10.54
CA TYR A 157 -12.67 15.41 -9.37
C TYR A 157 -13.24 16.13 -8.14
N VAL A 158 -12.69 17.30 -7.80
CA VAL A 158 -13.16 18.11 -6.66
C VAL A 158 -14.64 18.44 -6.83
N ALA A 159 -15.04 18.91 -8.01
CA ALA A 159 -16.43 19.19 -8.33
C ALA A 159 -17.31 17.94 -8.13
N SER A 160 -16.90 16.80 -8.69
CA SER A 160 -17.64 15.54 -8.54
C SER A 160 -17.82 15.15 -7.07
N ARG A 161 -16.78 15.31 -6.24
CA ARG A 161 -16.80 14.97 -4.81
C ARG A 161 -17.69 15.90 -3.99
N VAL A 162 -17.72 17.20 -4.29
CA VAL A 162 -18.66 18.15 -3.66
C VAL A 162 -20.10 17.74 -3.97
N LEU A 163 -20.41 17.46 -5.25
CA LEU A 163 -21.75 17.03 -5.65
C LEU A 163 -22.15 15.68 -5.03
N GLU A 164 -21.23 14.72 -4.94
CA GLU A 164 -21.48 13.43 -4.28
C GLU A 164 -21.88 13.62 -2.81
N ARG A 165 -21.19 14.52 -2.09
CA ARG A 165 -21.50 14.84 -0.70
C ARG A 165 -22.88 15.48 -0.56
N GLU A 166 -23.20 16.48 -1.38
CA GLU A 166 -24.51 17.13 -1.34
C GLU A 166 -25.64 16.12 -1.56
N ARG A 167 -25.48 15.22 -2.55
CA ARG A 167 -26.45 14.14 -2.79
C ARG A 167 -26.57 13.19 -1.62
N ALA A 168 -25.48 12.85 -0.95
CA ALA A 168 -25.49 11.99 0.22
C ALA A 168 -26.24 12.62 1.39
N LEU A 169 -26.05 13.93 1.63
CA LEU A 169 -26.75 14.68 2.68
C LEU A 169 -28.26 14.73 2.43
N VAL A 170 -28.66 15.05 1.20
CA VAL A 170 -30.09 15.06 0.81
C VAL A 170 -30.71 13.66 0.92
N SER A 171 -29.97 12.62 0.53
CA SER A 171 -30.48 11.24 0.62
C SER A 171 -30.66 10.78 2.07
N ASP A 172 -29.75 11.17 2.97
CA ASP A 172 -29.86 10.89 4.41
C ASP A 172 -31.04 11.63 5.03
N GLU A 173 -31.25 12.90 4.67
CA GLU A 173 -32.40 13.69 5.11
C GLU A 173 -33.74 13.06 4.68
N LEU A 174 -33.85 12.63 3.42
CA LEU A 174 -35.04 11.95 2.92
C LEU A 174 -35.30 10.62 3.66
N ALA A 175 -34.26 9.83 3.91
CA ALA A 175 -34.39 8.58 4.66
C ALA A 175 -34.88 8.82 6.11
N LEU A 176 -34.49 9.94 6.73
CA LEU A 176 -34.99 10.33 8.06
C LEU A 176 -36.46 10.76 8.02
N ILE A 177 -36.89 11.47 6.97
CA ILE A 177 -38.30 11.86 6.78
C ILE A 177 -39.15 10.61 6.59
N GLU A 178 -38.78 9.71 5.67
CA GLU A 178 -39.49 8.44 5.46
C GLU A 178 -39.58 7.60 6.73
N ARG A 179 -38.47 7.53 7.50
CA ARG A 179 -38.44 6.83 8.78
C ARG A 179 -39.35 7.47 9.82
N ARG A 180 -39.48 8.80 9.82
CA ARG A 180 -40.38 9.53 10.72
C ARG A 180 -41.85 9.30 10.33
N GLU A 181 -42.18 9.41 9.06
CA GLU A 181 -43.52 9.11 8.55
C GLU A 181 -43.92 7.67 8.88
N ALA A 182 -43.02 6.70 8.70
CA ALA A 182 -43.26 5.31 9.11
C ALA A 182 -43.43 5.10 10.62
N MET A 183 -42.94 6.02 11.47
CA MET A 183 -43.19 6.00 12.92
C MET A 183 -44.48 6.73 13.30
N ASP A 184 -44.92 7.70 12.49
CA ASP A 184 -46.13 8.48 12.70
C ASP A 184 -47.37 7.84 12.04
N GLU A 185 -47.19 6.82 11.17
CA GLU A 185 -48.26 5.94 10.70
C GLU A 185 -48.95 5.29 11.91
N PRO A 186 -50.26 5.51 12.11
CA PRO A 186 -50.97 4.91 13.22
C PRO A 186 -50.87 3.39 13.07
N HIS A 187 -50.34 2.72 14.09
CA HIS A 187 -50.60 1.30 14.24
C HIS A 187 -52.12 1.15 14.21
N GLU A 188 -52.68 0.67 13.09
CA GLU A 188 -54.04 0.14 13.09
C GLU A 188 -54.04 -0.89 14.22
N ASP A 189 -54.67 -0.52 15.33
CA ASP A 189 -54.97 -1.42 16.42
C ASP A 189 -55.68 -2.60 15.76
N ILE A 190 -54.94 -3.70 15.55
CA ILE A 190 -55.53 -4.97 15.17
C ILE A 190 -56.39 -5.30 16.38
N ALA A 191 -57.65 -4.92 16.31
CA ALA A 191 -58.63 -5.18 17.35
C ALA A 191 -58.66 -6.70 17.52
N LEU A 192 -58.00 -7.18 18.57
CA LEU A 192 -58.18 -8.53 19.08
C LEU A 192 -59.65 -8.62 19.49
N ASP A 193 -60.47 -9.15 18.59
CA ASP A 193 -61.88 -9.45 18.77
C ASP A 193 -62.03 -10.65 19.71
N ALA A 194 -61.79 -10.40 21.00
CA ALA A 194 -62.20 -11.33 22.02
C ALA A 194 -63.74 -11.32 22.16
N SER A 195 -64.44 -12.19 21.44
CA SER A 195 -65.71 -12.81 21.90
C SER A 195 -66.28 -13.86 20.92
N GLY A 196 -66.37 -15.13 21.36
CA GLY A 196 -67.62 -15.89 21.15
C GLY A 196 -67.61 -17.24 20.42
N ALA A 197 -67.00 -18.26 21.03
CA ALA A 197 -67.49 -19.65 21.20
C ALA A 197 -68.02 -20.55 20.03
N ILE A 198 -67.26 -21.66 19.81
CA ILE A 198 -67.59 -23.12 19.78
C ILE A 198 -68.67 -23.68 18.81
N ALA A 199 -68.28 -24.66 17.95
CA ALA A 199 -68.89 -26.02 17.88
C ALA A 199 -68.29 -26.95 16.79
N GLY A 200 -67.92 -28.20 17.20
CA GLY A 200 -67.81 -29.48 16.44
C GLY A 200 -66.86 -29.53 15.23
N GLU A 201 -66.02 -30.54 14.98
CA GLU A 201 -66.22 -31.99 15.05
C GLU A 201 -64.83 -32.69 14.97
N LYS A 202 -64.80 -33.92 15.46
CA LYS A 202 -63.73 -34.90 15.76
C LYS A 202 -62.79 -35.30 14.58
N PRO A 203 -61.56 -35.80 14.85
CA PRO A 203 -60.57 -36.18 13.83
C PRO A 203 -60.77 -37.62 13.31
N GLU A 204 -60.48 -37.84 12.03
CA GLU A 204 -60.30 -39.16 11.45
C GLU A 204 -59.11 -39.11 10.47
N ALA A 205 -58.12 -39.95 10.75
CA ALA A 205 -56.93 -40.20 9.94
C ALA A 205 -57.16 -41.45 9.07
N GLU A 206 -56.19 -41.75 8.20
CA GLU A 206 -56.04 -42.86 7.24
C GLU A 206 -56.35 -42.44 5.78
N ASP A 207 -55.56 -42.74 4.76
CA ASP A 207 -54.19 -43.23 4.64
C ASP A 207 -53.78 -43.08 3.14
N GLU A 208 -52.47 -43.20 2.90
CA GLU A 208 -51.79 -43.61 1.65
C GLU A 208 -51.19 -42.57 0.66
N PRO A 209 -50.03 -42.90 0.05
CA PRO A 209 -49.08 -41.92 -0.45
C PRO A 209 -48.77 -42.00 -1.97
N VAL A 210 -48.05 -40.97 -2.46
CA VAL A 210 -47.23 -40.91 -3.69
C VAL A 210 -47.96 -40.84 -5.05
N ASN A 211 -47.80 -39.72 -5.77
CA ASN A 211 -47.11 -39.78 -7.06
C ASN A 211 -46.41 -38.47 -7.47
N ILE A 212 -45.16 -38.67 -7.90
CA ILE A 212 -44.23 -37.73 -8.49
C ILE A 212 -44.56 -37.66 -9.98
N ALA A 213 -44.86 -36.47 -10.53
CA ALA A 213 -44.34 -36.03 -11.84
C ALA A 213 -44.97 -34.71 -12.31
N ALA A 214 -44.06 -33.79 -12.66
CA ALA A 214 -44.15 -32.84 -13.77
C ALA A 214 -45.19 -31.71 -13.72
N ALA A 215 -44.73 -30.49 -13.45
CA ALA A 215 -44.38 -29.55 -14.53
C ALA A 215 -43.75 -28.29 -13.94
N ASN A 216 -42.66 -27.87 -14.57
CA ASN A 216 -41.93 -26.63 -14.31
C ASN A 216 -42.85 -25.40 -14.46
N ASP A 217 -42.70 -24.43 -13.56
CA ASP A 217 -42.46 -23.06 -14.02
C ASP A 217 -41.62 -22.29 -12.99
N THR A 218 -40.76 -21.44 -13.53
CA THR A 218 -39.60 -20.83 -12.90
C THR A 218 -39.94 -19.56 -12.13
N VAL A 219 -39.58 -19.49 -10.84
CA VAL A 219 -39.20 -18.24 -10.18
C VAL A 219 -38.04 -18.54 -9.24
N VAL A 220 -36.84 -18.11 -9.63
CA VAL A 220 -35.64 -18.13 -8.79
C VAL A 220 -35.72 -16.92 -7.86
N GLU A 221 -36.11 -17.15 -6.61
CA GLU A 221 -35.96 -16.20 -5.53
C GLU A 221 -34.67 -16.56 -4.77
N THR A 222 -33.57 -15.89 -5.10
CA THR A 222 -32.34 -15.95 -4.28
C THR A 222 -32.39 -14.85 -3.24
N GLY A 223 -32.47 -15.29 -1.98
CA GLY A 223 -32.68 -14.48 -0.78
C GLY A 223 -31.64 -13.40 -0.53
N ASN A 224 -32.17 -12.29 -0.04
CA ASN A 224 -31.50 -11.11 0.45
C ASN A 224 -31.11 -11.28 1.94
N ASP A 225 -29.82 -11.09 2.22
CA ASP A 225 -29.21 -10.50 3.41
C ASP A 225 -29.85 -10.69 4.80
N SER A 226 -29.22 -11.55 5.62
CA SER A 226 -29.29 -11.48 7.09
C SER A 226 -27.90 -11.59 7.75
N GLY A 227 -26.89 -10.92 7.17
CA GLY A 227 -25.52 -10.87 7.71
C GLY A 227 -25.17 -9.63 8.55
N ASN A 228 -25.94 -8.54 8.44
CA ASN A 228 -25.47 -7.21 8.88
C ASN A 228 -25.86 -6.85 10.32
N ALA A 229 -26.72 -7.66 10.98
CA ALA A 229 -27.21 -7.36 12.33
C ALA A 229 -26.28 -7.85 13.46
N VAL A 230 -25.31 -8.73 13.17
CA VAL A 230 -24.40 -9.26 14.20
C VAL A 230 -23.25 -8.28 14.48
N GLY A 231 -22.68 -7.67 13.44
CA GLY A 231 -21.56 -6.71 13.58
C GLY A 231 -21.96 -5.43 14.32
N LEU A 232 -23.15 -4.89 14.04
CA LEU A 232 -23.63 -3.67 14.69
C LEU A 232 -23.97 -3.87 16.18
N ARG A 233 -24.51 -5.05 16.55
CA ARG A 233 -24.80 -5.37 17.95
C ARG A 233 -23.54 -5.54 18.79
N ILE A 234 -22.48 -6.11 18.22
CA ILE A 234 -21.17 -6.22 18.89
C ILE A 234 -20.54 -4.83 19.08
N PHE A 235 -20.65 -3.94 18.09
CA PHE A 235 -20.10 -2.59 18.17
C PHE A 235 -20.80 -1.71 19.21
N VAL A 236 -22.14 -1.79 19.30
CA VAL A 236 -22.92 -1.06 20.31
C VAL A 236 -22.62 -1.56 21.73
N ALA A 237 -22.47 -2.88 21.93
CA ALA A 237 -22.06 -3.44 23.21
C ALA A 237 -20.64 -2.99 23.64
N PHE A 238 -19.72 -2.87 22.69
CA PHE A 238 -18.35 -2.40 22.96
C PHE A 238 -18.30 -0.92 23.38
N LEU A 239 -19.04 -0.03 22.69
CA LEU A 239 -19.11 1.38 23.06
C LEU A 239 -19.74 1.59 24.44
N LEU A 240 -20.78 0.83 24.77
CA LEU A 240 -21.44 0.93 26.07
C LEU A 240 -20.52 0.44 27.20
N GLY A 241 -19.71 -0.59 26.95
CA GLY A 241 -18.67 -1.05 27.88
C GLY A 241 -17.54 -0.03 28.08
N MET A 242 -17.09 0.64 27.01
CA MET A 242 -16.04 1.66 27.09
C MET A 242 -16.48 2.91 27.86
N ALA A 243 -17.74 3.34 27.70
CA ALA A 243 -18.30 4.46 28.45
C ALA A 243 -18.37 4.16 29.95
N VAL A 244 -18.80 2.96 30.35
CA VAL A 244 -18.82 2.53 31.76
C VAL A 244 -17.39 2.46 32.33
N GLY A 245 -16.43 1.96 31.54
CA GLY A 245 -15.02 1.93 31.93
C GLY A 245 -14.41 3.31 32.18
N ALA A 246 -14.72 4.29 31.32
CA ALA A 246 -14.23 5.67 31.47
C ALA A 246 -14.80 6.36 32.72
N VAL A 247 -16.07 6.12 33.04
CA VAL A 247 -16.71 6.66 34.26
C VAL A 247 -16.11 6.04 35.53
N ALA A 248 -15.84 4.73 35.53
CA ALA A 248 -15.20 4.07 36.67
C ALA A 248 -13.77 4.61 36.92
N LEU A 249 -13.01 4.89 35.86
CA LEU A 249 -11.65 5.43 35.94
C LEU A 249 -11.65 6.88 36.44
N PHE A 250 -12.62 7.68 36.03
CA PHE A 250 -12.80 9.06 36.51
C PHE A 250 -13.18 9.12 37.99
N VAL A 251 -14.09 8.25 38.44
CA VAL A 251 -14.50 8.16 39.86
C VAL A 251 -13.37 7.61 40.73
N TYR A 252 -12.58 6.66 40.21
CA TYR A 252 -11.41 6.13 40.92
C TYR A 252 -10.27 7.17 41.02
N GLY A 253 -10.03 7.94 39.95
CA GLY A 253 -9.04 9.01 39.93
C GLY A 253 -9.37 10.19 40.84
N ALA A 254 -10.65 10.57 40.93
CA ALA A 254 -11.09 11.68 41.79
C ALA A 254 -10.96 11.38 43.31
N ASN A 255 -10.94 10.10 43.71
CA ASN A 255 -10.79 9.69 45.11
C ASN A 255 -9.35 9.40 45.54
N TYR A 256 -8.36 9.49 44.63
CA TYR A 256 -6.94 9.33 44.94
C TYR A 256 -6.22 10.69 44.92
N THR A 257 -6.58 11.57 45.86
CA THR A 257 -5.73 12.74 46.18
C THR A 257 -5.00 12.44 47.48
N PRO A 258 -3.72 12.02 47.46
CA PRO A 258 -2.95 11.86 48.70
C PRO A 258 -2.65 13.24 49.28
N SER A 259 -3.08 13.46 50.52
CA SER A 259 -2.72 14.60 51.38
C SER A 259 -1.27 14.53 51.85
#